data_AF-A0A2X2Z6B0-F1
#
_entry.id   AF-A0A2X2Z6B0-F1
#
_cell.length_a   1.000
_cell.length_b   1.000
_cell.length_c   1.000
_cell.angle_alpha   90.00
_cell.angle_beta   90.00
_cell.angle_gamma   90.00
#
_symmetry.space_group_name_H-M   'P 1'
#
loop_
_entity.id
_entity.type
_entity.pdbx_description
1 polymer ?
#
loop_
_entity_poly.entity_id
_entity_poly.type
_entity_poly.pdbx_seq_one_letter_code
_entity_poly.pdbx_strand_id
1 'polypeptide(L)'
;MENPIKIGNYYYDINSEHFCLEWGESLRNFNELSYLSQFPNLRSATFTNTNLNDEGLAHVSNCSMIENLNLQDTEITNEGIQYLQNLYTLRYLRLKDNLQLTNECVPYLIELENLENLEIQETSITENGLKKLTALKYLEKLIIYVQNNNYTFEGLLQISRELPEDCELLAKGNGSFYNGEFEGTWKD
;
A
#
# COMPACT_ATOMS: atom_id res chain seq x y z
N MET A 1 18.34 2.59 29.40
CA MET A 1 18.03 1.79 28.20
C MET A 1 16.62 1.31 28.41
N GLU A 2 15.70 1.70 27.55
CA GLU A 2 14.36 1.12 27.57
C GLU A 2 14.47 -0.37 27.19
N ASN A 3 13.64 -1.21 27.81
CA ASN A 3 13.66 -2.63 27.55
C ASN A 3 13.04 -2.90 26.17
N PRO A 4 13.61 -3.79 25.36
CA PRO A 4 13.04 -4.09 24.06
C PRO A 4 11.64 -4.70 24.21
N ILE A 5 10.73 -4.30 23.33
CA ILE A 5 9.34 -4.78 23.32
C ILE A 5 9.30 -6.07 22.51
N LYS A 6 8.66 -7.10 23.06
CA LYS A 6 8.45 -8.36 22.35
C LYS A 6 7.19 -8.30 21.50
N ILE A 7 7.31 -8.59 20.21
CA ILE A 7 6.19 -8.75 19.27
C ILE A 7 6.46 -10.02 18.45
N GLY A 8 5.53 -10.98 18.51
CA GLY A 8 5.72 -12.32 17.94
C GLY A 8 6.91 -13.03 18.59
N ASN A 9 7.87 -13.45 17.75
CA ASN A 9 9.07 -14.14 18.21
C ASN A 9 10.28 -13.21 18.42
N TYR A 10 10.11 -11.90 18.20
CA TYR A 10 11.21 -10.94 18.13
C TYR A 10 11.11 -9.85 19.18
N TYR A 11 12.23 -9.20 19.41
CA TYR A 11 12.40 -8.09 20.33
C TYR A 11 12.81 -6.86 19.54
N TYR A 12 12.08 -5.77 19.74
CA TYR A 12 12.25 -4.52 19.01
C TYR A 12 12.70 -3.42 19.96
N ASP A 13 13.62 -2.57 19.47
CA ASP A 13 13.92 -1.31 20.14
C ASP A 13 12.75 -0.34 19.90
N ILE A 14 12.19 0.18 21.00
CA ILE A 14 11.09 1.15 20.99
C ILE A 14 11.49 2.44 20.25
N ASN A 15 12.79 2.78 20.20
CA ASN A 15 13.28 3.97 19.50
C ASN A 15 13.51 3.74 17.99
N SER A 16 13.25 2.53 17.49
CA SER A 16 13.42 2.21 16.07
C SER A 16 12.48 3.02 15.19
N GLU A 17 13.01 3.50 14.07
CA GLU A 17 12.23 4.15 13.01
C GLU A 17 11.53 3.14 12.08
N HIS A 18 11.96 1.88 12.14
CA HIS A 18 11.52 0.80 11.26
C HIS A 18 11.03 -0.39 12.06
N PHE A 19 9.84 -0.87 11.73
CA PHE A 19 9.27 -2.13 12.18
C PHE A 19 9.14 -3.07 10.99
N CYS A 20 9.44 -4.35 11.19
CA CYS A 20 9.39 -5.35 10.13
C CYS A 20 8.95 -6.71 10.67
N LEU A 21 7.96 -7.32 10.01
CA LEU A 21 7.60 -8.73 10.12
C LEU A 21 7.59 -9.34 8.71
N GLU A 22 8.36 -10.41 8.50
CA GLU A 22 8.58 -11.03 7.19
C GLU A 22 8.52 -12.56 7.27
N TRP A 23 8.11 -13.21 6.16
CA TRP A 23 8.32 -14.64 5.89
C TRP A 23 7.77 -15.63 6.93
N GLY A 24 6.50 -15.99 6.82
CA GLY A 24 5.92 -17.10 7.61
C GLY A 24 5.83 -16.83 9.12
N GLU A 25 6.11 -15.59 9.52
CA GLU A 25 5.88 -15.05 10.85
C GLU A 25 4.39 -14.86 11.07
N SER A 26 3.68 -15.97 11.24
CA SER A 26 2.28 -15.92 11.62
C SER A 26 2.17 -15.52 13.09
N LEU A 27 1.63 -14.33 13.33
CA LEU A 27 1.23 -13.95 14.69
C LEU A 27 0.06 -14.84 15.11
N ARG A 28 0.11 -15.36 16.34
CA ARG A 28 -1.02 -16.16 16.89
C ARG A 28 -2.29 -15.33 17.10
N ASN A 29 -2.11 -14.03 17.31
CA ASN A 29 -3.13 -12.98 17.38
C ASN A 29 -2.42 -11.62 17.23
N PHE A 30 -3.19 -10.54 17.08
CA PHE A 30 -2.63 -9.21 16.73
C PHE A 30 -2.51 -8.24 17.91
N ASN A 31 -2.86 -8.66 19.14
CA ASN A 31 -2.84 -7.77 20.31
C ASN A 31 -1.47 -7.14 20.56
N GLU A 32 -0.39 -7.87 20.27
CA GLU A 32 0.99 -7.39 20.45
C GLU A 32 1.33 -6.24 19.47
N LEU A 33 0.64 -6.13 18.33
CA LEU A 33 0.81 -5.00 17.41
C LEU A 33 0.30 -3.68 18.00
N SER A 34 -0.57 -3.73 19.03
CA SER A 34 -0.95 -2.52 19.77
C SER A 34 0.25 -1.82 20.42
N TYR A 35 1.34 -2.55 20.69
CA TYR A 35 2.55 -1.98 21.27
C TYR A 35 3.32 -1.07 20.31
N LEU A 36 3.06 -1.14 18.99
CA LEU A 36 3.65 -0.23 18.03
C LEU A 36 3.33 1.25 18.33
N SER A 37 2.19 1.52 18.96
CA SER A 37 1.83 2.86 19.43
C SER A 37 2.81 3.46 20.45
N GLN A 38 3.66 2.63 21.06
CA GLN A 38 4.69 3.06 22.00
C GLN A 38 5.99 3.50 21.32
N PHE A 39 6.13 3.32 20.00
CA PHE A 39 7.38 3.59 19.26
C PHE A 39 7.37 5.05 18.76
N PRO A 40 7.99 6.01 19.48
CA PRO A 40 7.82 7.44 19.17
C PRO A 40 8.40 7.85 17.80
N ASN A 41 9.37 7.09 17.32
CA ASN A 41 10.10 7.40 16.09
C ASN A 41 9.66 6.54 14.91
N LEU A 42 8.66 5.66 15.06
CA LEU A 42 8.26 4.77 13.98
C LEU A 42 7.78 5.59 12.77
N ARG A 43 8.44 5.37 11.62
CA ARG A 43 8.11 5.99 10.32
C ARG A 43 7.85 4.96 9.24
N SER A 44 8.33 3.74 9.42
CA SER A 44 8.14 2.66 8.46
C SER A 44 7.70 1.38 9.13
N ALA A 45 6.68 0.74 8.57
CA ALA A 45 6.27 -0.60 8.96
C ALA A 45 6.17 -1.50 7.72
N THR A 46 6.76 -2.69 7.82
CA THR A 46 6.71 -3.71 6.77
C THR A 46 6.09 -4.99 7.30
N PHE A 47 5.11 -5.49 6.57
CA PHE A 47 4.47 -6.78 6.74
C PHE A 47 4.49 -7.44 5.37
N THR A 48 5.35 -8.45 5.17
CA THR A 48 5.46 -9.12 3.87
C THR A 48 5.37 -10.62 4.01
N ASN A 49 4.41 -11.23 3.31
CA ASN A 49 4.12 -12.66 3.39
C ASN A 49 3.83 -13.08 4.84
N THR A 50 2.82 -12.43 5.42
CA THR A 50 2.38 -12.62 6.82
C THR A 50 0.87 -12.83 6.89
N ASN A 51 0.37 -13.35 8.01
CA ASN A 51 -1.07 -13.48 8.25
C ASN A 51 -1.73 -12.17 8.74
N LEU A 52 -1.13 -11.00 8.50
CA LEU A 52 -1.71 -9.73 8.92
C LEU A 52 -3.07 -9.53 8.25
N ASN A 53 -4.13 -9.41 9.05
CA ASN A 53 -5.49 -9.16 8.57
C ASN A 53 -6.00 -7.78 9.05
N ASP A 54 -7.28 -7.51 8.84
CA ASP A 54 -7.90 -6.22 9.19
C ASP A 54 -7.81 -5.86 10.69
N GLU A 55 -7.89 -6.84 11.59
CA GLU A 55 -7.71 -6.62 13.03
C GLU A 55 -6.28 -6.16 13.34
N GLY A 56 -5.29 -6.82 12.72
CA GLY A 56 -3.90 -6.41 12.83
C GLY A 56 -3.65 -5.02 12.24
N LEU A 57 -4.22 -4.75 11.07
CA LEU A 57 -4.09 -3.45 10.42
C LEU A 57 -4.72 -2.31 11.25
N ALA A 58 -5.83 -2.58 11.95
CA ALA A 58 -6.43 -1.63 12.89
C ALA A 58 -5.44 -1.24 14.01
N HIS A 59 -4.66 -2.19 14.54
CA HIS A 59 -3.61 -1.88 15.51
C HIS A 59 -2.49 -1.03 14.91
N VAL A 60 -2.00 -1.38 13.72
CA VAL A 60 -0.96 -0.62 12.99
C VAL A 60 -1.41 0.81 12.73
N SER A 61 -2.70 1.02 12.41
CA SER A 61 -3.26 2.33 12.11
C SER A 61 -3.21 3.35 13.26
N ASN A 62 -2.96 2.90 14.49
CA ASN A 62 -2.76 3.81 15.64
C ASN A 62 -1.39 4.51 15.62
N CYS A 63 -0.46 4.06 14.76
CA CYS A 63 0.88 4.62 14.62
C CYS A 63 0.87 5.74 13.58
N SER A 64 0.23 6.85 13.93
CA SER A 64 -0.14 7.89 12.98
C SER A 64 1.00 8.65 12.29
N MET A 65 2.25 8.43 12.72
CA MET A 65 3.47 8.99 12.13
C MET A 65 4.11 8.09 11.06
N ILE A 66 3.49 6.96 10.70
CA ILE A 66 3.99 6.10 9.62
C ILE A 66 3.92 6.87 8.29
N GLU A 67 5.05 6.92 7.59
CA GLU A 67 5.20 7.50 6.25
C GLU A 67 5.28 6.40 5.18
N ASN A 68 5.79 5.22 5.54
CA ASN A 68 6.02 4.08 4.65
C ASN A 68 5.36 2.82 5.18
N LEU A 69 4.36 2.29 4.47
CA LEU A 69 3.67 1.06 4.83
C LEU A 69 3.73 0.05 3.70
N ASN A 70 4.32 -1.12 3.98
CA ASN A 70 4.33 -2.26 3.07
C ASN A 70 3.45 -3.37 3.66
N LEU A 71 2.39 -3.73 2.94
CA LEU A 71 1.43 -4.79 3.25
C LEU A 71 1.42 -5.87 2.15
N GLN A 72 2.56 -6.14 1.54
CA GLN A 72 2.63 -7.12 0.46
C GLN A 72 2.27 -8.52 0.95
N ASP A 73 1.41 -9.23 0.21
CA ASP A 73 1.05 -10.64 0.49
C ASP A 73 0.58 -10.83 1.95
N THR A 74 -0.58 -10.25 2.25
CA THR A 74 -1.23 -10.29 3.57
C THR A 74 -2.67 -10.76 3.46
N GLU A 75 -3.37 -10.88 4.59
CA GLU A 75 -4.77 -11.30 4.66
C GLU A 75 -5.74 -10.12 4.82
N ILE A 76 -5.29 -8.88 4.54
CA ILE A 76 -6.13 -7.67 4.62
C ILE A 76 -7.22 -7.67 3.55
N THR A 77 -8.39 -7.12 3.84
CA THR A 77 -9.53 -7.04 2.91
C THR A 77 -9.83 -5.61 2.51
N ASN A 78 -10.86 -5.39 1.67
CA ASN A 78 -11.29 -4.04 1.28
C ASN A 78 -11.68 -3.22 2.51
N GLU A 79 -12.32 -3.87 3.49
CA GLU A 79 -12.74 -3.28 4.75
C GLU A 79 -11.54 -2.89 5.61
N GLY A 80 -10.44 -3.64 5.60
CA GLY A 80 -9.22 -3.28 6.34
C GLY A 80 -8.58 -1.97 5.90
N ILE A 81 -8.64 -1.67 4.60
CA ILE A 81 -8.04 -0.45 4.03
C ILE A 81 -8.61 0.82 4.66
N GLN A 82 -9.85 0.80 5.14
CA GLN A 82 -10.47 1.96 5.81
C GLN A 82 -9.69 2.45 7.03
N TYR A 83 -8.92 1.58 7.70
CA TYR A 83 -8.12 1.97 8.86
C TYR A 83 -6.94 2.87 8.48
N LEU A 84 -6.47 2.81 7.23
CA LEU A 84 -5.32 3.60 6.78
C LEU A 84 -5.57 5.11 6.80
N GLN A 85 -6.84 5.56 6.82
CA GLN A 85 -7.19 6.98 6.95
C GLN A 85 -6.62 7.63 8.24
N ASN A 86 -6.29 6.82 9.25
CA ASN A 86 -5.67 7.31 10.49
C ASN A 86 -4.17 7.63 10.34
N LEU A 87 -3.54 7.15 9.27
CA LEU A 87 -2.12 7.38 8.96
C LEU A 87 -1.96 8.65 8.11
N TYR A 88 -2.25 9.80 8.71
CA TYR A 88 -2.26 11.09 8.00
C TYR A 88 -0.89 11.50 7.42
N THR A 89 0.21 10.90 7.87
CA THR A 89 1.56 11.12 7.32
C THR A 89 1.94 10.12 6.23
N LEU A 90 1.06 9.19 5.85
CA LEU A 90 1.40 8.12 4.92
C LEU A 90 1.67 8.67 3.50
N ARG A 91 2.86 8.39 2.98
CA ARG A 91 3.32 8.83 1.65
C ARG A 91 3.55 7.66 0.70
N TYR A 92 3.92 6.50 1.24
CA TYR A 92 4.22 5.29 0.45
C TYR A 92 3.40 4.12 0.96
N LEU A 93 2.59 3.53 0.07
CA LEU A 93 1.76 2.37 0.36
C LEU A 93 1.98 1.27 -0.68
N ARG A 94 2.39 0.09 -0.21
CA ARG A 94 2.46 -1.13 -1.04
C ARG A 94 1.42 -2.14 -0.60
N LEU A 95 0.56 -2.53 -1.53
CA LEU A 95 -0.53 -3.50 -1.40
C LEU A 95 -0.36 -4.71 -2.32
N LYS A 96 0.87 -4.92 -2.81
CA LYS A 96 1.20 -5.96 -3.79
C LYS A 96 0.78 -7.36 -3.32
N ASP A 97 0.36 -8.22 -4.25
CA ASP A 97 -0.01 -9.63 -4.00
C ASP A 97 -1.24 -9.83 -3.07
N ASN A 98 -2.10 -8.82 -2.88
CA ASN A 98 -3.36 -8.96 -2.15
C ASN A 98 -4.55 -9.07 -3.13
N LEU A 99 -4.78 -10.28 -3.66
CA LEU A 99 -5.81 -10.54 -4.69
C LEU A 99 -7.24 -10.22 -4.23
N GLN A 100 -7.51 -10.23 -2.92
CA GLN A 100 -8.80 -9.89 -2.33
C GLN A 100 -9.14 -8.39 -2.38
N LEU A 101 -8.16 -7.53 -2.64
CA LEU A 101 -8.38 -6.10 -2.81
C LEU A 101 -8.96 -5.83 -4.21
N THR A 102 -10.16 -5.27 -4.25
CA THR A 102 -10.90 -4.97 -5.49
C THR A 102 -11.15 -3.47 -5.60
N ASN A 103 -11.93 -3.05 -6.60
CA ASN A 103 -12.41 -1.67 -6.71
C ASN A 103 -13.19 -1.17 -5.47
N GLU A 104 -13.62 -2.06 -4.58
CA GLU A 104 -14.32 -1.72 -3.33
C GLU A 104 -13.41 -1.03 -2.30
N CYS A 105 -12.09 -1.25 -2.32
CA CYS A 105 -11.18 -0.53 -1.42
C CYS A 105 -10.84 0.89 -1.90
N VAL A 106 -11.07 1.20 -3.19
CA VAL A 106 -10.65 2.47 -3.80
C VAL A 106 -11.25 3.71 -3.12
N PRO A 107 -12.53 3.73 -2.70
CA PRO A 107 -13.06 4.84 -1.91
C PRO A 107 -12.28 5.13 -0.63
N TYR A 108 -11.63 4.14 -0.01
CA TYR A 108 -10.78 4.35 1.16
C TYR A 108 -9.37 4.80 0.78
N LEU A 109 -8.84 4.31 -0.34
CA LEU A 109 -7.52 4.71 -0.84
C LEU A 109 -7.47 6.21 -1.20
N ILE A 110 -8.54 6.76 -1.78
CA ILE A 110 -8.58 8.18 -2.17
C ILE A 110 -8.65 9.14 -0.98
N GLU A 111 -8.95 8.66 0.23
CA GLU A 111 -8.91 9.45 1.47
C GLU A 111 -7.48 9.61 2.02
N LEU A 112 -6.49 8.91 1.43
CA LEU A 112 -5.07 9.04 1.78
C LEU A 112 -4.49 10.27 1.08
N GLU A 113 -4.91 11.46 1.53
CA GLU A 113 -4.68 12.72 0.82
C GLU A 113 -3.20 13.07 0.60
N ASN A 114 -2.27 12.53 1.40
CA ASN A 114 -0.82 12.79 1.27
C ASN A 114 -0.05 11.67 0.56
N LEU A 115 -0.76 10.72 -0.06
CA LEU A 115 -0.13 9.57 -0.70
C LEU A 115 0.57 9.97 -2.00
N GLU A 116 1.85 9.64 -2.09
CA GLU A 116 2.73 9.94 -3.23
C GLU A 116 3.04 8.70 -4.06
N ASN A 117 3.15 7.55 -3.41
CA ASN A 117 3.51 6.31 -4.07
C ASN A 117 2.54 5.19 -3.69
N LEU A 118 1.86 4.65 -4.70
CA LEU A 118 0.91 3.55 -4.55
C LEU A 118 1.31 2.37 -5.43
N GLU A 119 1.53 1.23 -4.79
CA GLU A 119 1.86 -0.04 -5.44
C GLU A 119 0.72 -1.05 -5.25
N ILE A 120 0.03 -1.41 -6.32
CA ILE A 120 -1.17 -2.28 -6.31
C ILE A 120 -1.04 -3.43 -7.32
N GLN A 121 0.19 -3.84 -7.62
CA GLN A 121 0.45 -4.99 -8.48
C GLN A 121 -0.18 -6.26 -7.87
N GLU A 122 -0.71 -7.16 -8.69
CA GLU A 122 -1.29 -8.43 -8.22
C GLU A 122 -2.44 -8.22 -7.20
N THR A 123 -3.24 -7.15 -7.40
CA THR A 123 -4.56 -6.95 -6.78
C THR A 123 -5.65 -7.17 -7.81
N SER A 124 -6.91 -7.23 -7.39
CA SER A 124 -8.09 -7.28 -8.27
C SER A 124 -8.69 -5.90 -8.56
N ILE A 125 -7.94 -4.81 -8.35
CA ILE A 125 -8.32 -3.47 -8.81
C ILE A 125 -8.24 -3.46 -10.34
N THR A 126 -9.27 -2.94 -11.00
CA THR A 126 -9.37 -2.89 -12.46
C THR A 126 -9.18 -1.47 -12.98
N GLU A 127 -9.17 -1.31 -14.30
CA GLU A 127 -9.14 0.00 -14.97
C GLU A 127 -10.18 0.99 -14.40
N ASN A 128 -11.38 0.52 -14.05
CA ASN A 128 -12.42 1.34 -13.41
C ASN A 128 -12.03 1.85 -12.01
N GLY A 129 -11.26 1.05 -11.26
CA GLY A 129 -10.71 1.46 -9.98
C GLY A 129 -9.60 2.48 -10.16
N LEU A 130 -8.66 2.24 -11.08
CA LEU A 130 -7.57 3.17 -11.38
C LEU A 130 -8.08 4.55 -11.78
N LYS A 131 -9.14 4.61 -12.58
CA LYS A 131 -9.75 5.88 -12.99
C LYS A 131 -10.17 6.75 -11.79
N LYS A 132 -10.59 6.13 -10.68
CA LYS A 132 -10.95 6.87 -9.46
C LYS A 132 -9.73 7.33 -8.66
N LEU A 133 -8.59 6.64 -8.78
CA LEU A 133 -7.33 7.02 -8.12
C LEU A 133 -6.76 8.36 -8.63
N THR A 134 -7.26 8.88 -9.76
CA THR A 134 -6.99 10.25 -10.24
C THR A 134 -7.37 11.34 -9.24
N ALA A 135 -8.19 11.01 -8.22
CA ALA A 135 -8.50 11.90 -7.12
C ALA A 135 -7.32 12.17 -6.15
N LEU A 136 -6.28 11.32 -6.16
CA LEU A 136 -5.08 11.47 -5.33
C LEU A 136 -4.17 12.58 -5.89
N LYS A 137 -4.30 13.78 -5.34
CA LYS A 137 -3.70 15.00 -5.91
C LYS A 137 -2.18 15.09 -5.83
N TYR A 138 -1.57 14.35 -4.91
CA TYR A 138 -0.13 14.34 -4.68
C TYR A 138 0.53 13.02 -5.12
N LEU A 139 -0.20 12.16 -5.84
CA LEU A 139 0.36 10.92 -6.33
C LEU A 139 1.45 11.22 -7.38
N GLU A 140 2.66 10.74 -7.11
CA GLU A 140 3.83 10.84 -7.98
C GLU A 140 4.08 9.52 -8.74
N LYS A 141 3.67 8.40 -8.15
CA LYS A 141 3.88 7.08 -8.76
C LYS A 141 2.74 6.13 -8.46
N LEU A 142 2.20 5.53 -9.52
CA LEU A 142 1.24 4.44 -9.47
C LEU A 142 1.84 3.22 -10.16
N ILE A 143 2.13 2.16 -9.42
CA ILE A 143 2.69 0.94 -9.99
C ILE A 143 1.62 -0.15 -10.03
N ILE A 144 1.38 -0.65 -11.25
CA ILE A 144 0.43 -1.73 -11.53
C ILE A 144 1.15 -2.89 -12.21
N TYR A 145 0.49 -4.04 -12.25
CA TYR A 145 0.91 -5.16 -13.09
C TYR A 145 -0.22 -5.52 -14.04
N VAL A 146 0.10 -5.64 -15.33
CA VAL A 146 -0.85 -5.96 -16.38
C VAL A 146 -0.92 -7.47 -16.51
N GLN A 147 -2.08 -8.05 -16.19
CA GLN A 147 -2.37 -9.47 -16.41
C GLN A 147 -3.81 -9.64 -16.88
N ASN A 148 -4.07 -10.71 -17.63
CA ASN A 148 -5.43 -11.21 -17.87
C ASN A 148 -6.39 -10.13 -18.41
N ASN A 149 -5.88 -9.16 -19.19
CA ASN A 149 -6.64 -8.03 -19.72
C ASN A 149 -7.31 -7.14 -18.66
N ASN A 150 -6.74 -7.04 -17.45
CA ASN A 150 -7.25 -6.14 -16.39
C ASN A 150 -7.16 -4.65 -16.76
N TYR A 151 -6.27 -4.32 -17.71
CA TYR A 151 -6.03 -2.99 -18.23
C TYR A 151 -5.87 -3.02 -19.75
N THR A 152 -6.34 -1.98 -20.43
CA THR A 152 -6.09 -1.77 -21.86
C THR A 152 -5.05 -0.67 -22.06
N PHE A 153 -4.29 -0.72 -23.17
CA PHE A 153 -3.35 0.35 -23.50
C PHE A 153 -4.04 1.71 -23.55
N GLU A 154 -5.16 1.81 -24.26
CA GLU A 154 -5.92 3.06 -24.41
C GLU A 154 -6.50 3.56 -23.09
N GLY A 155 -6.97 2.65 -22.23
CA GLY A 155 -7.48 3.00 -20.91
C GLY A 155 -6.38 3.55 -20.00
N LEU A 156 -5.21 2.91 -19.96
CA LEU A 156 -4.06 3.43 -19.21
C LEU A 156 -3.54 4.76 -19.78
N LEU A 157 -3.51 4.89 -21.11
CA LEU A 157 -3.16 6.14 -21.78
C LEU A 157 -4.11 7.27 -21.37
N GLN A 158 -5.42 7.00 -21.33
CA GLN A 158 -6.41 7.99 -20.90
C GLN A 158 -6.29 8.31 -19.41
N ILE A 159 -6.14 7.30 -18.54
CA ILE A 159 -5.96 7.50 -17.09
C ILE A 159 -4.71 8.34 -16.82
N SER A 160 -3.61 8.10 -17.54
CA SER A 160 -2.37 8.88 -17.36
C SER A 160 -2.51 10.36 -17.69
N ARG A 161 -3.53 10.78 -18.45
CA ARG A 161 -3.86 12.21 -18.68
C ARG A 161 -4.63 12.84 -17.53
N GLU A 162 -5.32 12.01 -16.75
CA GLU A 162 -6.19 12.43 -15.64
C GLU A 162 -5.47 12.35 -14.28
N LEU A 163 -4.35 11.61 -14.21
CA LEU A 163 -3.46 11.60 -13.06
C LEU A 163 -2.79 12.97 -12.85
N PRO A 164 -2.25 13.25 -11.64
CA PRO A 164 -1.46 14.45 -11.40
C PRO A 164 -0.33 14.63 -12.42
N GLU A 165 0.03 15.88 -12.71
CA GLU A 165 0.98 16.24 -13.78
C GLU A 165 2.33 15.51 -13.66
N ASP A 166 2.83 15.33 -12.43
CA ASP A 166 4.10 14.66 -12.15
C ASP A 166 3.96 13.16 -11.88
N CYS A 167 2.76 12.59 -12.05
CA CYS A 167 2.50 11.18 -11.75
C CYS A 167 2.94 10.25 -12.87
N GLU A 168 3.84 9.32 -12.56
CA GLU A 168 4.18 8.18 -13.42
C GLU A 168 3.25 6.99 -13.13
N LEU A 169 2.52 6.52 -14.15
CA LEU A 169 1.84 5.22 -14.10
C LEU A 169 2.77 4.15 -14.69
N LEU A 170 3.38 3.35 -13.84
CA LEU A 170 4.28 2.26 -14.24
C LEU A 170 3.50 0.95 -14.40
N ALA A 171 3.31 0.51 -15.65
CA ALA A 171 2.84 -0.82 -15.98
C ALA A 171 4.02 -1.81 -15.96
N LYS A 172 4.29 -2.40 -14.79
CA LYS A 172 5.47 -3.22 -14.54
C LYS A 172 5.61 -4.35 -15.57
N GLY A 173 6.75 -4.42 -16.23
CA GLY A 173 7.03 -5.39 -17.29
C GLY A 173 6.71 -4.92 -18.71
N ASN A 174 5.95 -3.84 -18.87
CA ASN A 174 5.61 -3.25 -20.17
C ASN A 174 6.30 -1.90 -20.40
N GLY A 175 6.06 -0.92 -19.54
CA GLY A 175 6.51 0.45 -19.71
C GLY A 175 5.84 1.42 -18.75
N SER A 176 6.09 2.69 -18.94
CA SER A 176 5.50 3.78 -18.15
C SER A 176 4.57 4.63 -19.01
N PHE A 177 3.50 5.10 -18.40
CA PHE A 177 2.61 6.12 -18.94
C PHE A 177 2.80 7.40 -18.14
N TYR A 178 2.91 8.52 -18.83
CA TYR A 178 3.11 9.83 -18.21
C TYR A 178 2.39 10.88 -19.05
N ASN A 179 1.43 11.58 -18.43
CA ASN A 179 0.66 12.66 -19.06
C ASN A 179 0.11 12.31 -20.47
N GLY A 180 -0.41 11.09 -20.66
CA GLY A 180 -0.95 10.63 -21.94
C GLY A 180 0.06 10.20 -22.99
N GLU A 181 1.34 10.06 -22.62
CA GLU A 181 2.39 9.45 -23.42
C GLU A 181 2.79 8.09 -22.83
N PHE A 182 3.38 7.22 -23.66
CA PHE A 182 3.85 5.90 -23.25
C PHE A 182 5.30 5.67 -23.68
N GLU A 183 6.13 5.22 -22.75
CA GLU A 183 7.49 4.77 -22.99
C GLU A 183 7.63 3.28 -22.61
N GLY A 184 7.98 2.43 -23.58
CA GLY A 184 8.26 1.02 -23.32
C GLY A 184 7.84 0.09 -24.45
N THR A 185 7.55 -1.16 -24.12
CA THR A 185 7.05 -2.17 -25.05
C THR A 185 5.75 -2.73 -24.49
N TRP A 186 4.64 -2.37 -25.11
CA TRP A 186 3.35 -2.94 -24.76
C TRP A 186 3.22 -4.36 -25.33
N LYS A 187 2.88 -5.32 -24.48
CA LYS A 187 2.57 -6.70 -24.87
C LYS A 187 1.22 -7.06 -24.25
N ASP A 188 0.23 -7.26 -25.10
CA ASP A 188 -1.09 -7.81 -24.73
C ASP A 188 -0.99 -9.28 -24.30
#